data_AF-A0AAX0M218-F1
#
_entry.id   AF-A0AAX0M218-F1
#
_cell.length_a   1.000
_cell.length_b   1.000
_cell.length_c   1.000
_cell.angle_alpha   90.00
_cell.angle_beta   90.00
_cell.angle_gamma   90.00
#
_symmetry.space_group_name_H-M   'P 1'
#
loop_
_entity.id
_entity.type
_entity.pdbx_description
1 polymer ?
#
loop_
_entity_poly.entity_id
_entity_poly.type
_entity_poly.pdbx_seq_one_letter_code
_entity_poly.pdbx_strand_id
1 'polypeptide(L)'
;MGKGWHTITTFNTQDAGTATDGYVNGVTIQPIPIGYSIQKYNWKEEKRILSVQSLKMPSPYGQSTVPPAVALSSFYMKAPQALMPTNTSVASLNDIAPYSFNSGHACLKISNSSGDYIEALIIKTASGNYNFQCKIIASTLDSAARPTITAALKKRATKVYKAAGANGTNQPIESIYDSDGAYADPNAATSAAGGLYVLFTITWPGTAPTSYWNIDVESSDLFGSSEVFVGR
;
A
#
# COMPACT_ATOMS: atom_id res chain seq x y z
N MET A 1 -1.62 20.79 -5.86
CA MET A 1 -0.81 21.07 -4.65
C MET A 1 -0.47 19.74 -4.00
N GLY A 2 0.80 19.48 -3.68
CA GLY A 2 1.25 18.22 -3.06
C GLY A 2 1.06 18.19 -1.54
N LYS A 3 1.70 17.24 -0.84
CA LYS A 3 1.68 17.19 0.64
C LYS A 3 2.56 18.28 1.24
N GLY A 4 2.05 19.10 2.16
CA GLY A 4 2.77 20.20 2.83
C GLY A 4 1.90 21.43 3.09
N TRP A 5 2.47 22.44 3.75
CA TRP A 5 1.86 23.77 3.88
C TRP A 5 2.04 24.52 2.57
N HIS A 6 0.94 25.01 2.00
CA HIS A 6 0.96 25.84 0.79
C HIS A 6 0.36 27.20 1.11
N THR A 7 1.10 28.26 0.82
CA THR A 7 0.62 29.63 0.94
C THR A 7 0.14 30.11 -0.42
N ILE A 8 -1.15 30.42 -0.51
CA ILE A 8 -1.72 31.09 -1.68
C ILE A 8 -1.77 32.58 -1.36
N THR A 9 -0.97 33.38 -2.05
CA THR A 9 -0.97 34.84 -1.89
C THR A 9 -1.68 35.48 -3.07
N THR A 10 -2.75 36.21 -2.80
CA THR A 10 -3.47 37.02 -3.79
C THR A 10 -3.03 38.48 -3.68
N PHE A 11 -2.68 39.09 -4.82
CA PHE A 11 -2.43 40.52 -4.89
C PHE A 11 -3.70 41.19 -5.42
N ASN A 12 -4.28 42.11 -4.63
CA ASN A 12 -5.25 43.06 -5.15
C ASN A 12 -4.51 44.19 -5.87
N THR A 13 -5.24 44.97 -6.66
CA THR A 13 -4.75 46.11 -7.44
C THR A 13 -3.76 46.99 -6.64
N GLN A 14 -2.51 47.06 -7.13
CA GLN A 14 -1.43 47.87 -6.54
C GLN A 14 -1.29 49.26 -7.20
N ASP A 15 -2.23 49.64 -8.05
CA ASP A 15 -2.19 50.84 -8.89
C ASP A 15 -2.80 52.09 -8.22
N ALA A 16 -2.94 52.10 -6.90
CA ALA A 16 -3.47 53.21 -6.09
C ALA A 16 -4.87 53.71 -6.50
N GLY A 17 -5.60 52.95 -7.31
CA GLY A 17 -7.03 53.18 -7.59
C GLY A 17 -7.92 52.84 -6.39
N THR A 18 -9.16 53.32 -6.42
CA THR A 18 -10.16 53.06 -5.37
C THR A 18 -10.29 51.57 -5.12
N ALA A 19 -10.10 51.14 -3.86
CA ALA A 19 -10.17 49.73 -3.47
C ALA A 19 -11.54 49.14 -3.83
N THR A 20 -11.57 48.22 -4.80
CA THR A 20 -12.71 47.36 -5.07
C THR A 20 -12.46 45.99 -4.47
N ASP A 21 -13.47 45.44 -3.80
CA ASP A 21 -13.34 44.13 -3.16
C ASP A 21 -13.16 43.03 -4.21
N GLY A 22 -12.00 42.37 -4.19
CA GLY A 22 -11.72 41.16 -4.97
C GLY A 22 -11.96 39.92 -4.11
N TYR A 23 -12.88 39.05 -4.54
CA TYR A 23 -13.17 37.79 -3.84
C TYR A 23 -12.65 36.59 -4.64
N VAL A 24 -12.03 35.64 -3.94
CA VAL A 24 -11.69 34.33 -4.52
C VAL A 24 -12.96 33.49 -4.52
N ASN A 25 -13.60 33.36 -5.69
CA ASN A 25 -14.87 32.64 -5.81
C ASN A 25 -14.70 31.10 -5.68
N GLY A 26 -13.47 30.59 -5.77
CA GLY A 26 -13.15 29.19 -5.49
C GLY A 26 -11.71 28.81 -5.82
N VAL A 27 -11.16 27.87 -5.04
CA VAL A 27 -9.87 27.23 -5.32
C VAL A 27 -10.12 25.75 -5.50
N THR A 28 -9.94 25.24 -6.73
CA THR A 28 -10.07 23.82 -7.02
C THR A 28 -8.68 23.18 -7.05
N ILE A 29 -8.37 22.37 -6.04
CA ILE A 29 -7.14 21.58 -6.02
C ILE A 29 -7.47 20.20 -6.62
N GLN A 30 -6.99 19.93 -7.83
CA GLN A 30 -7.07 18.58 -8.40
C GLN A 30 -5.87 17.75 -7.94
N PRO A 31 -6.07 16.56 -7.34
CA PRO A 31 -4.98 15.61 -7.12
C PRO A 31 -4.42 15.15 -8.47
N ILE A 32 -3.11 14.85 -8.51
CA ILE A 32 -2.43 14.36 -9.73
C ILE A 32 -3.09 13.02 -10.13
N PRO A 33 -3.65 12.91 -11.35
CA PRO A 33 -4.22 11.65 -11.81
C PRO A 33 -3.08 10.70 -12.18
N ILE A 34 -2.79 9.73 -11.31
CA ILE A 34 -2.04 8.53 -11.68
C ILE A 34 -3.08 7.43 -11.91
N GLY A 35 -3.57 7.33 -13.15
CA GLY A 35 -4.55 6.34 -13.57
C GLY A 35 -3.98 5.39 -14.61
N TYR A 36 -4.23 4.09 -14.44
CA TYR A 36 -3.95 3.05 -15.44
C TYR A 36 -5.26 2.55 -16.06
N SER A 37 -5.17 1.93 -17.23
CA SER A 37 -6.31 1.39 -17.97
C SER A 37 -7.08 0.32 -17.18
N ILE A 38 -8.41 0.44 -17.09
CA ILE A 38 -9.30 -0.54 -16.43
C ILE A 38 -10.29 -1.19 -17.42
N GLN A 39 -10.77 -2.39 -17.09
CA GLN A 39 -11.53 -3.24 -18.03
C GLN A 39 -13.03 -2.92 -18.15
N LYS A 40 -13.64 -2.12 -17.26
CA LYS A 40 -15.09 -1.82 -17.42
C LYS A 40 -15.66 -0.59 -16.71
N TYR A 41 -15.16 -0.18 -15.54
CA TYR A 41 -15.86 0.81 -14.72
C TYR A 41 -15.75 2.24 -15.25
N ASN A 42 -14.68 2.57 -15.97
CA ASN A 42 -14.51 3.84 -16.69
C ASN A 42 -13.72 3.53 -17.95
N TRP A 43 -14.32 3.80 -19.11
CA TRP A 43 -13.88 3.33 -20.42
C TRP A 43 -12.39 3.62 -20.76
N LYS A 44 -11.73 4.59 -20.11
CA LYS A 44 -10.33 5.01 -20.43
C LYS A 44 -9.50 5.62 -19.30
N GLU A 45 -10.10 6.14 -18.22
CA GLU A 45 -9.37 6.91 -17.21
C GLU A 45 -9.84 6.56 -15.80
N GLU A 46 -8.91 6.57 -14.86
CA GLU A 46 -9.19 6.34 -13.44
C GLU A 46 -8.53 7.45 -12.63
N LYS A 47 -9.33 8.12 -11.80
CA LYS A 47 -8.81 9.09 -10.82
C LYS A 47 -8.44 8.32 -9.56
N ARG A 48 -7.20 8.47 -9.12
CA ARG A 48 -6.68 7.84 -7.91
C ARG A 48 -6.03 8.87 -7.00
N ILE A 49 -5.97 8.54 -5.73
CA ILE A 49 -5.28 9.29 -4.69
C ILE A 49 -3.90 8.65 -4.51
N LEU A 50 -2.88 9.47 -4.36
CA LEU A 50 -1.57 8.99 -3.94
C LEU A 50 -1.62 8.65 -2.44
N SER A 51 -1.46 7.37 -2.12
CA SER A 51 -1.44 6.85 -0.77
C SER A 51 -0.03 6.44 -0.39
N VAL A 52 0.40 6.81 0.82
CA VAL A 52 1.68 6.39 1.39
C VAL A 52 1.35 5.62 2.67
N GLN A 53 1.71 4.34 2.67
CA GLN A 53 1.68 3.52 3.87
C GLN A 53 3.06 3.56 4.53
N SER A 54 3.10 3.88 5.81
CA SER A 54 4.34 3.99 6.57
C SER A 54 4.43 2.93 7.66
N LEU A 55 5.58 2.29 7.78
CA LEU A 55 5.93 1.36 8.85
C LEU A 55 7.24 1.79 9.49
N LYS A 56 7.25 1.82 10.83
CA LYS A 56 8.46 2.04 11.63
C LYS A 56 8.85 0.75 12.30
N MET A 57 10.14 0.38 12.22
CA MET A 57 10.67 -0.82 12.83
C MET A 57 11.93 -0.50 13.66
N PRO A 58 12.01 -0.97 14.93
CA PRO A 58 10.96 -1.62 15.71
C PRO A 58 9.74 -0.72 15.99
N SER A 59 8.59 -1.34 16.29
CA SER A 59 7.39 -0.60 16.71
C SER A 59 7.57 -0.05 18.14
N PRO A 60 7.33 1.25 18.39
CA PRO A 60 7.36 1.82 19.74
C PRO A 60 6.08 1.52 20.54
N TYR A 61 5.05 0.94 19.91
CA TYR A 61 3.76 0.71 20.56
C TYR A 61 3.88 -0.25 21.74
N GLY A 62 3.36 0.17 22.90
CA GLY A 62 3.35 -0.64 24.12
C GLY A 62 4.69 -0.77 24.83
N GLN A 63 5.72 -0.01 24.42
CA GLN A 63 7.05 -0.05 25.04
C GLN A 63 7.23 1.07 26.06
N SER A 64 7.76 0.74 27.25
CA SER A 64 8.09 1.72 28.30
C SER A 64 9.45 2.39 28.10
N THR A 65 10.30 1.82 27.26
CA THR A 65 11.62 2.35 26.88
C THR A 65 11.79 2.30 25.37
N VAL A 66 12.81 2.99 24.85
CA VAL A 66 13.14 2.91 23.42
C VAL A 66 13.50 1.45 23.08
N PRO A 67 12.78 0.79 22.16
CA PRO A 67 13.09 -0.59 21.77
C PRO A 67 14.45 -0.66 21.06
N PRO A 68 15.20 -1.78 21.19
CA PRO A 68 16.48 -1.92 20.51
C PRO A 68 16.31 -1.93 18.99
N ALA A 69 17.31 -1.39 18.29
CA ALA A 69 17.41 -1.45 16.84
C ALA A 69 17.33 -2.91 16.33
N VAL A 70 16.76 -3.10 15.14
CA VAL A 70 16.50 -4.44 14.58
C VAL A 70 17.16 -4.61 13.22
N ALA A 71 17.49 -5.86 12.88
CA ALA A 71 17.91 -6.21 11.53
C ALA A 71 16.70 -6.27 10.60
N LEU A 72 16.76 -5.63 9.44
CA LEU A 72 15.66 -5.62 8.47
C LEU A 72 15.78 -6.80 7.50
N SER A 73 15.05 -7.88 7.76
CA SER A 73 15.01 -9.08 6.91
C SER A 73 13.71 -9.24 6.14
N SER A 74 12.58 -8.87 6.75
CA SER A 74 11.28 -8.88 6.10
C SER A 74 10.28 -8.00 6.83
N PHE A 75 9.21 -7.62 6.13
CA PHE A 75 8.07 -6.90 6.70
C PHE A 75 6.83 -7.05 5.83
N TYR A 76 5.67 -6.79 6.42
CA TYR A 76 4.38 -6.78 5.74
C TYR A 76 3.86 -5.36 5.60
N MET A 77 3.30 -5.06 4.43
CA MET A 77 2.48 -3.86 4.19
C MET A 77 1.14 -4.29 3.61
N LYS A 78 0.09 -3.47 3.74
CA LYS A 78 -1.18 -3.77 3.07
C LYS A 78 -0.96 -3.71 1.57
N ALA A 79 -1.55 -4.65 0.83
CA ALA A 79 -1.32 -4.76 -0.60
C ALA A 79 -1.81 -3.49 -1.32
N PRO A 80 -0.92 -2.74 -1.99
CA PRO A 80 -1.33 -1.59 -2.78
C PRO A 80 -2.33 -1.99 -3.86
N GLN A 81 -3.43 -1.24 -3.97
CA GLN A 81 -4.42 -1.49 -5.02
C GLN A 81 -3.84 -1.30 -6.43
N ALA A 82 -2.84 -0.42 -6.59
CA ALA A 82 -2.07 -0.28 -7.83
C ALA A 82 -1.45 -1.59 -8.33
N LEU A 83 -1.13 -2.51 -7.44
CA LEU A 83 -0.53 -3.81 -7.79
C LEU A 83 -1.57 -4.91 -8.05
N MET A 84 -2.86 -4.60 -7.86
CA MET A 84 -3.95 -5.56 -7.90
C MET A 84 -4.81 -5.41 -9.15
N PRO A 85 -5.42 -6.49 -9.66
CA PRO A 85 -6.41 -6.42 -10.74
C PRO A 85 -7.59 -5.48 -10.40
N THR A 86 -8.11 -4.77 -11.41
CA THR A 86 -9.44 -4.14 -11.30
C THR A 86 -10.50 -5.19 -11.62
N ASN A 87 -11.48 -5.33 -10.73
CA ASN A 87 -12.54 -6.34 -10.73
C ASN A 87 -13.22 -6.56 -12.10
N THR A 88 -13.58 -7.80 -12.42
CA THR A 88 -14.59 -8.10 -13.45
C THR A 88 -16.00 -7.98 -12.82
N SER A 89 -17.10 -8.07 -13.56
CA SER A 89 -18.44 -7.99 -12.92
C SER A 89 -18.81 -9.21 -12.06
N VAL A 90 -17.89 -10.16 -11.85
CA VAL A 90 -18.14 -11.45 -11.19
C VAL A 90 -17.14 -11.63 -10.05
N ALA A 91 -17.58 -11.37 -8.81
CA ALA A 91 -16.71 -11.37 -7.63
C ALA A 91 -15.98 -12.71 -7.36
N SER A 92 -16.58 -13.83 -7.78
CA SER A 92 -16.02 -15.18 -7.63
C SER A 92 -14.91 -15.53 -8.63
N LEU A 93 -14.72 -14.71 -9.68
CA LEU A 93 -13.66 -14.87 -10.68
C LEU A 93 -12.54 -13.84 -10.50
N ASN A 94 -12.51 -13.16 -9.34
CA ASN A 94 -11.44 -12.24 -8.96
C ASN A 94 -10.19 -12.98 -8.56
N ASP A 95 -9.63 -13.70 -9.52
CA ASP A 95 -8.33 -14.29 -9.42
C ASP A 95 -7.26 -13.26 -9.81
N ILE A 96 -6.10 -13.34 -9.18
CA ILE A 96 -4.93 -12.52 -9.53
C ILE A 96 -4.27 -13.04 -10.82
N ALA A 97 -4.67 -14.23 -11.25
CA ALA A 97 -4.33 -14.89 -12.50
C ALA A 97 -5.04 -14.27 -13.74
N PRO A 98 -4.52 -14.49 -14.94
CA PRO A 98 -3.76 -13.54 -15.78
C PRO A 98 -4.55 -12.39 -16.42
N TYR A 99 -5.87 -12.26 -16.22
CA TYR A 99 -6.72 -11.37 -16.99
C TYR A 99 -6.93 -10.01 -16.32
N SER A 100 -5.85 -9.27 -16.06
CA SER A 100 -5.99 -7.89 -15.57
C SER A 100 -4.97 -6.95 -16.18
N PHE A 101 -5.48 -5.92 -16.86
CA PHE A 101 -4.72 -4.82 -17.48
C PHE A 101 -4.11 -3.83 -16.46
N ASN A 102 -4.03 -4.18 -15.17
CA ASN A 102 -3.40 -3.33 -14.17
C ASN A 102 -1.88 -3.55 -14.17
N SER A 103 -1.22 -2.84 -15.08
CA SER A 103 0.23 -2.61 -15.13
C SER A 103 0.64 -1.45 -14.20
N GLY A 104 0.10 -1.41 -12.99
CA GLY A 104 0.46 -0.41 -11.99
C GLY A 104 1.79 -0.71 -11.32
N HIS A 105 2.41 0.33 -10.75
CA HIS A 105 3.60 0.21 -9.91
C HIS A 105 3.32 0.80 -8.52
N ALA A 106 4.12 0.37 -7.56
CA ALA A 106 4.24 1.04 -6.26
C ALA A 106 5.72 1.36 -6.03
N CYS A 107 6.01 2.40 -5.26
CA CYS A 107 7.37 2.76 -4.88
C CYS A 107 7.60 2.44 -3.41
N LEU A 108 8.58 1.59 -3.13
CA LEU A 108 9.06 1.28 -1.80
C LEU A 108 10.25 2.19 -1.48
N LYS A 109 10.20 2.89 -0.36
CA LYS A 109 11.28 3.72 0.17
C LYS A 109 11.65 3.18 1.55
N ILE A 110 12.91 2.85 1.75
CA ILE A 110 13.45 2.38 3.03
C ILE A 110 14.55 3.33 3.43
N SER A 111 14.49 3.82 4.65
CA SER A 111 15.52 4.65 5.26
C SER A 111 15.84 4.18 6.67
N ASN A 112 17.03 4.50 7.15
CA ASN A 112 17.42 4.17 8.51
C ASN A 112 18.02 5.36 9.27
N SER A 113 18.24 5.17 10.58
CA SER A 113 18.81 6.23 11.44
C SER A 113 20.25 6.61 11.11
N SER A 114 20.95 5.79 10.32
CA SER A 114 22.32 6.05 9.85
C SER A 114 22.36 6.89 8.57
N GLY A 115 21.21 7.18 7.96
CA GLY A 115 21.11 7.90 6.70
C GLY A 115 21.17 7.02 5.45
N ASP A 116 21.14 5.69 5.60
CA ASP A 116 21.03 4.79 4.45
C ASP A 116 19.64 4.90 3.83
N TYR A 117 19.59 4.81 2.51
CA TYR A 117 18.37 4.91 1.72
C TYR A 117 18.35 3.87 0.59
N ILE A 118 17.18 3.27 0.38
CA ILE A 118 16.88 2.40 -0.76
C ILE A 118 15.49 2.79 -1.29
N GLU A 119 15.40 2.97 -2.60
CA GLU A 119 14.15 3.16 -3.33
C GLU A 119 14.00 2.06 -4.38
N ALA A 120 12.86 1.39 -4.38
CA ALA A 120 12.57 0.30 -5.30
C ALA A 120 11.19 0.45 -5.95
N LEU A 121 11.14 0.23 -7.25
CA LEU A 121 9.92 0.13 -8.03
C LEU A 121 9.38 -1.30 -7.93
N ILE A 122 8.15 -1.44 -7.44
CA ILE A 122 7.42 -2.70 -7.33
C ILE A 122 6.55 -2.85 -8.57
N ILE A 123 6.71 -3.96 -9.29
CA ILE A 123 6.11 -4.20 -10.60
C ILE A 123 5.46 -5.59 -10.62
N LYS A 124 4.23 -5.67 -11.14
CA LYS A 124 3.56 -6.95 -11.42
C LYS A 124 4.25 -7.66 -12.59
N THR A 125 4.58 -8.93 -12.43
CA THR A 125 5.13 -9.75 -13.52
C THR A 125 4.02 -10.34 -14.39
N ALA A 126 4.30 -10.59 -15.67
CA ALA A 126 3.31 -11.03 -16.66
C ALA A 126 2.72 -12.43 -16.41
N SER A 127 3.25 -13.19 -15.44
CA SER A 127 2.88 -14.58 -15.15
C SER A 127 2.50 -14.80 -13.67
N GLY A 128 1.31 -14.33 -13.29
CA GLY A 128 0.36 -15.02 -12.40
C GLY A 128 0.70 -15.39 -10.94
N ASN A 129 1.93 -15.27 -10.46
CA ASN A 129 2.33 -16.05 -9.28
C ASN A 129 2.23 -15.35 -7.92
N TYR A 130 1.32 -14.39 -7.71
CA TYR A 130 1.26 -13.64 -6.44
C TYR A 130 2.61 -13.02 -6.03
N ASN A 131 3.54 -12.87 -6.98
CA ASN A 131 4.89 -12.36 -6.74
C ASN A 131 5.06 -11.09 -7.57
N PHE A 132 5.79 -10.14 -6.99
CA PHE A 132 6.09 -8.86 -7.60
C PHE A 132 7.60 -8.72 -7.75
N GLN A 133 8.03 -8.16 -8.88
CA GLN A 133 9.41 -7.77 -9.07
C GLN A 133 9.66 -6.46 -8.32
N CYS A 134 10.75 -6.40 -7.56
CA CYS A 134 11.24 -5.15 -6.97
C CYS A 134 12.54 -4.76 -7.65
N LYS A 135 12.56 -3.60 -8.32
CA LYS A 135 13.75 -3.06 -8.97
C LYS A 135 14.25 -1.86 -8.16
N ILE A 136 15.43 -1.96 -7.57
CA ILE A 136 16.07 -0.80 -6.93
C ILE A 136 16.38 0.25 -8.00
N ILE A 137 15.86 1.46 -7.80
CA ILE A 137 16.03 2.60 -8.71
C ILE A 137 16.93 3.69 -8.12
N ALA A 138 17.04 3.78 -6.80
CA ALA A 138 17.98 4.64 -6.11
C ALA A 138 18.46 4.00 -4.80
N SER A 139 19.71 4.24 -4.42
CA SER A 139 20.22 3.85 -3.10
C SER A 139 21.48 4.62 -2.76
N THR A 140 21.68 4.94 -1.48
CA THR A 140 22.94 5.49 -0.96
C THR A 140 23.99 4.41 -0.67
N LEU A 141 23.58 3.13 -0.65
CA LEU A 141 24.48 2.02 -0.44
C LEU A 141 25.31 1.75 -1.69
N ASP A 142 26.55 1.30 -1.48
CA ASP A 142 27.40 0.76 -2.55
C ASP A 142 26.76 -0.47 -3.18
N SER A 143 27.02 -0.69 -4.47
CA SER A 143 26.40 -1.79 -5.24
C SER A 143 26.64 -3.17 -4.61
N ALA A 144 27.79 -3.39 -3.98
CA ALA A 144 28.15 -4.63 -3.29
C ALA A 144 27.42 -4.82 -1.94
N ALA A 145 26.88 -3.76 -1.35
CA ALA A 145 26.16 -3.78 -0.08
C ALA A 145 24.63 -3.71 -0.25
N ARG A 146 24.15 -3.42 -1.46
CA ARG A 146 22.70 -3.33 -1.77
C ARG A 146 22.02 -4.69 -1.61
N PRO A 147 20.90 -4.77 -0.88
CA PRO A 147 20.15 -6.01 -0.77
C PRO A 147 19.39 -6.33 -2.06
N THR A 148 19.05 -7.60 -2.23
CA THR A 148 17.97 -8.00 -3.14
C THR A 148 16.65 -7.90 -2.40
N ILE A 149 15.64 -7.28 -3.03
CA ILE A 149 14.29 -7.17 -2.49
C ILE A 149 13.36 -8.05 -3.33
N THR A 150 12.59 -8.91 -2.68
CA THR A 150 11.50 -9.66 -3.32
C THR A 150 10.19 -9.34 -2.62
N ALA A 151 9.08 -9.41 -3.36
CA ALA A 151 7.77 -9.12 -2.83
C ALA A 151 6.76 -10.19 -3.24
N ALA A 152 5.94 -10.63 -2.30
CA ALA A 152 4.91 -11.63 -2.54
C ALA A 152 3.60 -11.25 -1.83
N LEU A 153 2.49 -11.42 -2.51
CA LEU A 153 1.17 -11.27 -1.92
C LEU A 153 0.92 -12.41 -0.93
N LYS A 154 0.30 -12.06 0.19
CA LYS A 154 -0.18 -12.97 1.23
C LYS A 154 -1.59 -12.59 1.62
N LYS A 155 -2.37 -13.59 2.01
CA LYS A 155 -3.70 -13.41 2.60
C LYS A 155 -3.54 -13.45 4.11
N ARG A 156 -4.18 -12.54 4.83
CA ARG A 156 -4.31 -12.70 6.28
C ARG A 156 -5.32 -13.83 6.54
N ALA A 157 -4.90 -14.84 7.28
CA ALA A 157 -5.77 -15.94 7.66
C ALA A 157 -6.87 -15.42 8.58
N THR A 158 -8.09 -15.89 8.34
CA THR A 158 -9.22 -15.74 9.27
C THR A 158 -9.69 -17.14 9.60
N LYS A 159 -9.90 -17.38 10.89
CA LYS A 159 -10.48 -18.63 11.38
C LYS A 159 -11.89 -18.33 11.88
N VAL A 160 -12.81 -19.26 11.65
CA VAL A 160 -14.13 -19.17 12.25
C VAL A 160 -13.97 -19.38 13.74
N TYR A 161 -14.14 -18.32 14.51
CA TYR A 161 -14.16 -18.38 15.97
C TYR A 161 -15.48 -18.98 16.45
N LYS A 162 -16.58 -18.62 15.78
CA LYS A 162 -17.91 -19.12 16.08
C LYS A 162 -18.72 -19.22 14.78
N ALA A 163 -19.19 -20.41 14.41
CA ALA A 163 -20.02 -20.57 13.22
C ALA A 163 -21.41 -19.94 13.41
N ALA A 164 -22.04 -19.51 12.31
CA ALA A 164 -23.44 -19.10 12.32
C ALA A 164 -24.33 -20.20 12.95
N GLY A 165 -25.26 -19.81 13.81
CA GLY A 165 -26.16 -20.72 14.51
C GLY A 165 -25.53 -21.58 15.62
N ALA A 166 -24.25 -21.40 15.95
CA ALA A 166 -23.55 -22.26 16.91
C ALA A 166 -24.01 -22.11 18.38
N ASN A 167 -24.84 -21.11 18.70
CA ASN A 167 -25.47 -20.94 20.01
C ASN A 167 -26.99 -21.16 19.98
N GLY A 168 -27.56 -21.48 18.82
CA GLY A 168 -29.01 -21.60 18.60
C GLY A 168 -29.42 -21.06 17.23
N THR A 169 -30.66 -21.31 16.83
CA THR A 169 -31.20 -20.81 15.54
C THR A 169 -30.99 -19.29 15.43
N ASN A 170 -30.35 -18.86 14.34
CA ASN A 170 -30.00 -17.46 14.05
C ASN A 170 -29.05 -16.80 15.07
N GLN A 171 -28.28 -17.58 15.84
CA GLN A 171 -27.34 -17.03 16.83
C GLN A 171 -25.97 -17.74 16.78
N PRO A 172 -24.89 -17.05 16.33
CA PRO A 172 -24.90 -15.75 15.63
C PRO A 172 -25.52 -15.86 14.23
N ILE A 173 -26.01 -14.72 13.70
CA ILE A 173 -26.63 -14.64 12.35
C ILE A 173 -25.61 -14.97 11.26
N GLU A 174 -24.37 -14.51 11.46
CA GLU A 174 -23.22 -14.78 10.61
C GLU A 174 -22.10 -15.43 11.42
N SER A 175 -21.19 -16.11 10.73
CA SER A 175 -20.01 -16.64 11.41
C SER A 175 -19.16 -15.50 11.95
N ILE A 176 -18.73 -15.62 13.20
CA ILE A 176 -17.78 -14.70 13.83
C ILE A 176 -16.38 -15.20 13.52
N TYR A 177 -15.57 -14.32 12.94
CA TYR A 177 -14.19 -14.62 12.56
C TYR A 177 -13.22 -14.02 13.57
N ASP A 178 -12.17 -14.77 13.86
CA ASP A 178 -10.98 -14.28 14.54
C ASP A 178 -9.83 -14.20 13.52
N SER A 179 -8.98 -13.20 13.66
CA SER A 179 -7.74 -13.10 12.90
C SER A 179 -6.61 -13.45 13.84
N ASP A 180 -6.06 -14.65 13.71
CA ASP A 180 -4.89 -15.10 14.49
C ASP A 180 -3.60 -14.34 14.12
N GLY A 181 -3.66 -13.46 13.11
CA GLY A 181 -2.53 -12.66 12.64
C GLY A 181 -1.59 -13.42 11.71
N ALA A 182 -1.88 -14.68 11.38
CA ALA A 182 -1.07 -15.45 10.46
C ALA A 182 -1.30 -14.98 9.01
N TYR A 183 -0.23 -15.03 8.21
CA TYR A 183 -0.28 -14.75 6.78
C TYR A 183 -0.08 -16.05 6.01
N ALA A 184 -1.01 -16.38 5.12
CA ALA A 184 -0.99 -17.58 4.30
C ALA A 184 -0.66 -17.26 2.84
N ASP A 185 -0.14 -18.27 2.13
CA ASP A 185 -0.05 -18.19 0.69
C ASP A 185 -1.46 -18.03 0.07
N PRO A 186 -1.64 -17.14 -0.91
CA PRO A 186 -2.93 -16.96 -1.55
C PRO A 186 -3.53 -18.24 -2.14
N ASN A 187 -2.70 -19.22 -2.54
CA ASN A 187 -3.16 -20.51 -3.05
C ASN A 187 -3.62 -21.48 -1.94
N ALA A 188 -3.21 -21.27 -0.69
CA ALA A 188 -3.47 -22.17 0.42
C ALA A 188 -4.75 -21.82 1.21
N ALA A 189 -5.36 -20.65 0.95
CA ALA A 189 -6.55 -20.17 1.65
C ALA A 189 -7.64 -19.71 0.68
N THR A 190 -8.83 -20.31 0.78
CA THR A 190 -9.99 -19.99 -0.06
C THR A 190 -10.61 -18.63 0.26
N SER A 191 -10.49 -18.15 1.51
CA SER A 191 -11.04 -16.86 1.94
C SER A 191 -9.99 -15.74 1.94
N ALA A 192 -10.38 -14.57 1.41
CA ALA A 192 -9.60 -13.33 1.48
C ALA A 192 -10.13 -12.34 2.53
N ALA A 193 -11.07 -12.76 3.39
CA ALA A 193 -11.78 -11.89 4.34
C ALA A 193 -10.87 -11.18 5.36
N GLY A 194 -9.66 -11.67 5.60
CA GLY A 194 -8.67 -11.02 6.47
C GLY A 194 -7.89 -9.87 5.82
N GLY A 195 -8.07 -9.66 4.51
CA GLY A 195 -7.34 -8.67 3.72
C GLY A 195 -6.08 -9.22 3.07
N LEU A 196 -5.55 -8.43 2.14
CA LEU A 196 -4.38 -8.75 1.31
C LEU A 196 -3.18 -7.89 1.71
N TYR A 197 -2.02 -8.54 1.78
CA TYR A 197 -0.78 -7.94 2.24
C TYR A 197 0.35 -8.30 1.29
N VAL A 198 1.36 -7.44 1.17
CA VAL A 198 2.61 -7.75 0.49
C VAL A 198 3.67 -8.00 1.55
N LEU A 199 4.24 -9.21 1.52
CA LEU A 199 5.46 -9.55 2.22
C LEU A 199 6.64 -9.08 1.39
N PHE A 200 7.46 -8.21 1.95
CA PHE A 200 8.76 -7.86 1.42
C PHE A 200 9.83 -8.69 2.13
N THR A 201 10.68 -9.34 1.36
CA THR A 201 11.86 -10.06 1.86
C THR A 201 13.11 -9.35 1.37
N ILE A 202 14.03 -9.06 2.29
CA ILE A 202 15.27 -8.32 2.05
C ILE A 202 16.44 -9.24 2.33
N THR A 203 17.15 -9.60 1.26
CA THR A 203 18.35 -10.43 1.32
C THR A 203 19.58 -9.55 1.16
N TRP A 204 20.26 -9.30 2.28
CA TRP A 204 21.53 -8.57 2.29
C TRP A 204 22.67 -9.45 1.78
N PRO A 205 23.65 -8.92 1.03
CA PRO A 205 24.82 -9.68 0.57
C PRO A 205 25.70 -10.20 1.72
N GLY A 206 25.58 -9.60 2.90
CA GLY A 206 26.26 -10.00 4.14
C GLY A 206 25.33 -9.96 5.33
N THR A 207 25.84 -9.51 6.48
CA THR A 207 25.02 -9.37 7.69
C THR A 207 24.03 -8.21 7.52
N ALA A 208 22.75 -8.47 7.77
CA ALA A 208 21.72 -7.44 7.75
C ALA A 208 22.06 -6.31 8.74
N PRO A 209 22.11 -5.04 8.30
CA PRO A 209 22.37 -3.92 9.20
C PRO A 209 21.31 -3.88 10.30
N THR A 210 21.73 -3.54 11.51
CA THR A 210 20.81 -3.35 12.65
C THR A 210 20.59 -1.85 12.84
N SER A 211 19.35 -1.39 12.72
CA SER A 211 19.02 0.04 12.78
C SER A 211 17.56 0.30 13.18
N TYR A 212 17.18 1.57 13.26
CA TYR A 212 15.79 2.01 13.28
C TYR A 212 15.37 2.34 11.85
N TRP A 213 14.31 1.70 11.37
CA TRP A 213 13.89 1.77 9.98
C TRP A 213 12.61 2.57 9.83
N ASN A 214 12.58 3.41 8.80
CA ASN A 214 11.36 3.99 8.27
C ASN A 214 11.12 3.45 6.86
N ILE A 215 9.95 2.86 6.67
CA ILE A 215 9.58 2.13 5.47
C ILE A 215 8.29 2.74 4.94
N ASP A 216 8.32 3.25 3.72
CA ASP A 216 7.18 3.87 3.07
C ASP A 216 6.86 3.14 1.77
N VAL A 217 5.59 2.79 1.55
CA VAL A 217 5.09 2.27 0.28
C VAL A 217 4.11 3.27 -0.29
N GLU A 218 4.53 3.91 -1.37
CA GLU A 218 3.75 4.89 -2.12
C GLU A 218 3.08 4.22 -3.33
N SER A 219 1.79 4.45 -3.49
CA SER A 219 1.01 3.85 -4.57
C SER A 219 -0.26 4.62 -4.86
N SER A 220 -0.86 4.39 -6.03
CA SER A 220 -2.16 4.94 -6.37
C SER A 220 -3.30 4.05 -5.83
N ASP A 221 -4.27 4.68 -5.18
CA ASP A 221 -5.39 4.06 -4.47
C ASP A 221 -6.71 4.72 -4.90
N LEU A 222 -7.78 3.94 -5.08
CA LEU A 222 -9.13 4.43 -5.40
C LEU A 222 -9.88 4.96 -4.18
N PHE A 223 -9.65 4.38 -3.00
CA PHE A 223 -10.53 4.58 -1.84
C PHE A 223 -9.82 5.24 -0.66
N GLY A 224 -8.50 5.44 -0.73
CA GLY A 224 -7.70 6.02 0.37
C GLY A 224 -7.59 5.11 1.60
N SER A 225 -8.33 4.00 1.62
CA SER A 225 -8.12 2.86 2.49
C SER A 225 -7.25 1.86 1.73
N SER A 226 -5.96 1.86 2.00
CA SER A 226 -4.94 0.94 1.48
C SER A 226 -5.23 -0.58 1.58
N GLU A 227 -6.45 -0.98 1.96
CA GLU A 227 -6.95 -2.35 1.88
C GLU A 227 -7.68 -2.56 0.55
N VAL A 228 -7.24 -3.59 -0.16
CA VAL A 228 -8.01 -4.14 -1.27
C VAL A 228 -9.25 -4.79 -0.68
N PHE A 229 -10.39 -4.13 -0.83
CA PHE A 229 -11.69 -4.66 -0.43
C PHE A 229 -12.18 -5.66 -1.49
N VAL A 230 -11.81 -6.93 -1.35
CA VAL A 230 -12.36 -8.03 -2.16
C VAL A 230 -13.61 -8.62 -1.49
N GLY A 231 -14.65 -7.78 -1.36
CA GLY A 231 -16.00 -8.21 -0.97
C GLY A 231 -16.16 -8.64 0.49
N ARG A 232 -17.39 -8.55 0.99
CA ARG A 232 -17.86 -9.25 2.20
C ARG A 232 -18.21 -10.69 1.86
#